data_AF-A0A835Z030-F1
#
_entry.id   AF-A0A835Z030-F1
#
_cell.length_a   1.000
_cell.length_b   1.000
_cell.length_c   1.000
_cell.angle_alpha   90.00
_cell.angle_beta   90.00
_cell.angle_gamma   90.00
#
_symmetry.space_group_name_H-M   'P 1'
#
loop_
_entity.id
_entity.type
_entity.pdbx_description
1 polymer ?
#
loop_
_entity_poly.entity_id
_entity_poly.type
_entity_poly.pdbx_seq_one_letter_code
_entity_poly.pdbx_strand_id
1 'polypeptide(L)'
;MGTSTSRSAVSEIGADWEPVVATSKGTTLDVAVIGAGVAGLGAAWHLTKSSSPEDVRVTVFEPSDVAGGHAHTIDVEVDGGSKTVPVDTGFMVFNHQNYPNLVGLFKELGVEEESTDMSFAVSLDGGAFEWGSASVAALLARRTNALRPSFWRMLADMARFNREAPALLQLDDEDPRKAMTVGEYLRRNNYSAAFARYYLVPMAAALWSSSGAEVMGFSALTMISFFHNHSMLQVRLRALSAPLRVWVRSLLRAARACIAPA
;
A
#
# COMPACT_ATOMS: atom_id res chain seq x y z
N MET A 1 40.87 11.41 7.73
CA MET A 1 39.86 10.42 7.30
C MET A 1 38.56 10.79 8.00
N GLY A 2 37.75 11.61 7.33
CA GLY A 2 36.50 12.13 7.89
C GLY A 2 35.33 11.23 7.50
N THR A 3 34.61 10.74 8.49
CA THR A 3 33.35 10.00 8.32
C THR A 3 32.22 11.00 8.12
N SER A 4 31.76 11.13 6.87
CA SER A 4 30.53 11.84 6.53
C SER A 4 29.34 11.02 7.02
N THR A 5 28.69 11.47 8.09
CA THR A 5 27.37 10.99 8.50
C THR A 5 26.32 11.66 7.62
N SER A 6 25.67 10.90 6.73
CA SER A 6 24.49 11.37 6.00
C SER A 6 23.33 11.53 6.98
N ARG A 7 23.08 12.75 7.45
CA ARG A 7 21.82 13.08 8.10
C ARG A 7 20.73 13.10 7.02
N SER A 8 19.69 12.31 7.24
CA SER A 8 18.45 12.34 6.46
C SER A 8 17.90 13.78 6.47
N ALA A 9 17.87 14.42 5.30
CA ALA A 9 17.41 15.80 5.12
C ALA A 9 15.88 15.99 5.31
N VAL A 10 15.17 14.95 5.77
CA VAL A 10 13.70 14.96 5.88
C VAL A 10 13.24 15.49 7.26
N SER A 11 14.15 15.66 8.24
CA SER A 11 13.77 16.07 9.60
C SER A 11 13.53 17.57 9.83
N GLU A 12 13.71 18.43 8.83
CA GLU A 12 13.66 19.90 9.00
C GLU A 12 12.35 20.57 8.59
N ILE A 13 11.37 19.82 8.06
CA ILE A 13 10.06 20.38 7.73
C ILE A 13 9.17 20.31 8.98
N GLY A 14 9.27 21.32 9.83
CA GLY A 14 8.48 21.47 11.06
C GLY A 14 6.98 21.70 10.82
N ALA A 15 6.19 21.60 11.89
CA ALA A 15 4.73 21.73 11.88
C ALA A 15 4.19 23.14 11.55
N ASP A 16 5.07 24.14 11.44
CA ASP A 16 4.74 25.54 11.14
C ASP A 16 4.96 25.90 9.66
N TRP A 17 4.79 24.93 8.76
CA TRP A 17 4.91 25.18 7.32
C TRP A 17 3.74 26.02 6.81
N GLU A 18 4.00 27.29 6.48
CA GLU A 18 3.10 28.07 5.65
C GLU A 18 3.37 27.78 4.17
N PRO A 19 2.33 27.47 3.36
CA PRO A 19 2.52 27.29 1.93
C PRO A 19 3.08 28.58 1.32
N VAL A 20 4.23 28.46 0.66
CA VAL A 20 4.74 29.54 -0.19
C VAL A 20 3.83 29.65 -1.40
N VAL A 21 2.86 30.57 -1.33
CA VAL A 21 1.98 30.86 -2.47
C VAL A 21 2.74 31.78 -3.42
N ALA A 22 3.44 31.20 -4.38
CA ALA A 22 3.98 31.95 -5.50
C ALA A 22 2.80 32.47 -6.34
N THR A 23 2.52 33.78 -6.27
CA THR A 23 1.57 34.44 -7.17
C THR A 23 2.34 35.30 -8.15
N SER A 24 2.34 34.91 -9.41
CA SER A 24 2.96 35.67 -10.50
C SER A 24 1.88 36.22 -11.41
N LYS A 25 1.34 37.41 -11.08
CA LYS A 25 0.41 38.09 -12.00
C LYS A 25 1.16 38.45 -13.29
N GLY A 26 0.78 37.80 -14.40
CA GLY A 26 1.30 38.10 -15.73
C GLY A 26 2.65 37.45 -16.08
N THR A 27 3.14 36.51 -15.27
CA THR A 27 4.32 35.68 -15.60
C THR A 27 3.99 34.22 -15.37
N THR A 28 4.33 33.36 -16.32
CA THR A 28 4.14 31.90 -16.24
C THR A 28 4.90 31.36 -15.02
N LEU A 29 4.23 30.56 -14.19
CA LEU A 29 4.83 29.88 -13.06
C LEU A 29 5.53 28.59 -13.55
N ASP A 30 6.85 28.55 -13.46
CA ASP A 30 7.62 27.32 -13.73
C ASP A 30 7.64 26.42 -12.49
N VAL A 31 7.08 25.21 -12.60
CA VAL A 31 6.99 24.23 -11.51
C VAL A 31 7.85 23.01 -11.84
N ALA A 32 8.79 22.69 -10.96
CA ALA A 32 9.57 21.46 -11.03
C ALA A 32 8.95 20.38 -10.13
N VAL A 33 8.63 19.23 -10.71
CA VAL A 33 8.20 18.03 -9.98
C VAL A 33 9.36 17.03 -9.96
N ILE A 34 9.84 16.68 -8.77
CA ILE A 34 10.97 15.76 -8.60
C ILE A 34 10.42 14.36 -8.30
N GLY A 35 10.61 13.44 -9.26
CA GLY A 35 10.15 12.07 -9.25
C GLY A 35 8.89 11.87 -10.09
N ALA A 36 8.91 10.90 -11.00
CA ALA A 36 7.78 10.51 -11.84
C ALA A 36 7.05 9.26 -11.30
N GLY A 37 6.97 9.13 -9.97
CA GLY A 37 6.08 8.18 -9.31
C GLY A 37 4.62 8.63 -9.35
N VAL A 38 3.72 7.82 -8.74
CA VAL A 38 2.27 8.09 -8.65
C VAL A 38 1.95 9.50 -8.19
N ALA A 39 2.59 9.95 -7.10
CA ALA A 39 2.35 11.27 -6.53
C ALA A 39 2.82 12.39 -7.46
N GLY A 40 4.03 12.28 -8.02
CA GLY A 40 4.59 13.29 -8.91
C GLY A 40 3.82 13.41 -10.23
N LEU A 41 3.50 12.29 -10.87
CA LEU A 41 2.68 12.29 -12.09
C LEU A 41 1.26 12.78 -11.83
N GLY A 42 0.66 12.41 -10.70
CA GLY A 42 -0.66 12.91 -10.30
C GLY A 42 -0.66 14.43 -10.08
N ALA A 43 0.37 14.96 -9.40
CA ALA A 43 0.53 16.39 -9.19
C ALA A 43 0.76 17.14 -10.51
N ALA A 44 1.66 16.64 -11.35
CA ALA A 44 1.94 17.25 -12.66
C ALA A 44 0.70 17.27 -13.55
N TRP A 45 -0.04 16.16 -13.62
CA TRP A 45 -1.30 16.09 -14.36
C TRP A 45 -2.33 17.09 -13.83
N HIS A 46 -2.52 17.17 -12.52
CA HIS A 46 -3.53 18.05 -11.94
C HIS A 46 -3.19 19.54 -12.12
N LEU A 47 -1.92 19.92 -11.91
CA LEU A 47 -1.45 21.29 -12.14
C LEU A 47 -1.67 21.74 -13.58
N THR A 48 -1.35 20.85 -14.52
CA THR A 48 -1.48 21.17 -15.95
C THR A 48 -2.93 21.18 -16.41
N LYS A 49 -3.80 20.34 -15.83
CA LYS A 49 -5.23 20.33 -16.17
C LYS A 49 -6.00 21.51 -15.58
N SER A 50 -5.61 21.97 -14.39
CA SER A 50 -6.31 23.02 -13.64
C SER A 50 -5.84 24.44 -13.98
N SER A 51 -4.86 24.58 -14.87
CA SER A 51 -4.25 25.87 -15.26
C SER A 51 -4.15 25.99 -16.77
N SER A 52 -4.09 27.22 -17.31
CA SER A 52 -3.75 27.39 -18.72
C SER A 52 -2.24 27.16 -18.96
N PRO A 53 -1.80 26.67 -20.14
CA PRO A 53 -0.38 26.52 -20.45
C PRO A 53 0.43 27.83 -20.37
N GLU A 54 -0.21 28.99 -20.57
CA GLU A 54 0.42 30.29 -20.34
C GLU A 54 0.60 30.65 -18.85
N ASP A 55 -0.17 30.04 -17.94
CA ASP A 55 -0.13 30.33 -16.52
C ASP A 55 0.90 29.47 -15.79
N VAL A 56 1.01 28.18 -16.14
CA VAL A 56 1.86 27.22 -15.45
C VAL A 56 2.61 26.32 -16.43
N ARG A 57 3.94 26.27 -16.30
CA ARG A 57 4.80 25.32 -16.99
C ARG A 57 5.31 24.26 -16.01
N VAL A 58 4.91 23.01 -16.20
CA VAL A 58 5.34 21.89 -15.35
C VAL A 58 6.48 21.11 -16.01
N THR A 59 7.59 20.94 -15.29
CA THR A 59 8.71 20.06 -15.69
C THR A 59 8.85 18.93 -14.69
N VAL A 60 8.85 17.68 -15.16
CA VAL A 60 9.02 16.48 -14.32
C VAL A 60 10.44 15.94 -14.48
N PHE A 61 11.15 15.75 -13.37
CA PHE A 61 12.48 15.16 -13.34
C PHE A 61 12.42 13.75 -12.77
N GLU A 62 12.89 12.76 -13.53
CA GLU A 62 12.97 11.36 -13.10
C GLU A 62 14.36 10.82 -13.44
N PRO A 63 15.12 10.28 -12.46
CA PRO A 63 16.41 9.67 -12.74
C PRO A 63 16.32 8.34 -13.50
N SER A 64 15.20 7.61 -13.40
CA SER A 64 14.93 6.37 -14.12
C SER A 64 14.62 6.63 -15.61
N ASP A 65 14.87 5.63 -16.46
CA ASP A 65 14.43 5.61 -17.85
C ASP A 65 12.91 5.34 -17.99
N VAL A 66 12.30 4.83 -16.92
CA VAL A 66 10.87 4.50 -16.85
C VAL A 66 10.21 5.25 -15.69
N ALA A 67 9.10 5.95 -15.98
CA ALA A 67 8.25 6.56 -14.96
C ALA A 67 7.39 5.51 -14.25
N GLY A 68 6.91 5.82 -13.05
CA GLY A 68 6.02 4.98 -12.26
C GLY A 68 6.52 4.72 -10.83
N GLY A 69 7.84 4.74 -10.62
CA GLY A 69 8.44 4.43 -9.33
C GLY A 69 8.05 3.01 -8.87
N HIS A 70 7.41 2.88 -7.71
CA HIS A 70 6.90 1.57 -7.22
C HIS A 70 5.76 0.99 -8.05
N ALA A 71 5.04 1.81 -8.82
CA ALA A 71 4.04 1.29 -9.74
C ALA A 71 4.72 0.86 -11.03
N HIS A 72 5.17 -0.39 -11.02
CA HIS A 72 6.10 -0.91 -12.01
C HIS A 72 5.65 -2.27 -12.53
N THR A 73 5.42 -2.34 -13.84
CA THR A 73 5.07 -3.56 -14.55
C THR A 73 6.24 -4.01 -15.42
N ILE A 74 6.66 -5.26 -15.29
CA ILE A 74 7.64 -5.88 -16.17
C ILE A 74 6.97 -6.90 -17.07
N ASP A 75 7.50 -7.09 -18.27
CA ASP A 75 7.06 -8.14 -19.18
C ASP A 75 7.89 -9.41 -18.94
N VAL A 76 7.22 -10.52 -18.63
CA VAL A 76 7.85 -11.81 -18.34
C VAL A 76 7.51 -12.81 -19.44
N GLU A 77 8.53 -13.41 -20.04
CA GLU A 77 8.36 -14.51 -20.98
C GLU A 77 7.99 -15.80 -20.24
N VAL A 78 6.91 -16.44 -20.67
CA VAL A 78 6.40 -17.72 -20.16
C VAL A 78 6.21 -18.70 -21.31
N ASP A 79 5.98 -19.98 -21.00
CA ASP A 79 5.77 -21.04 -21.99
C ASP A 79 6.92 -21.12 -23.03
N GLY A 80 8.17 -21.03 -22.53
CA GLY A 80 9.37 -21.11 -23.36
C GLY A 80 9.58 -19.93 -24.31
N GLY A 81 9.01 -18.76 -23.99
CA GLY A 81 9.11 -17.54 -24.81
C GLY A 81 7.97 -17.35 -25.81
N SER A 82 7.01 -18.27 -25.86
CA SER A 82 5.86 -18.17 -26.76
C SER A 82 4.81 -17.15 -26.31
N LYS A 83 4.86 -16.73 -25.05
CA LYS A 83 3.92 -15.78 -24.45
C LYS A 83 4.65 -14.81 -23.55
N THR A 84 4.25 -13.55 -23.60
CA THR A 84 4.71 -12.51 -22.68
C THR A 84 3.55 -12.11 -21.77
N VAL A 85 3.78 -12.13 -20.46
CA VAL A 85 2.80 -11.76 -19.44
C VAL A 85 3.31 -10.53 -18.68
N PRO A 86 2.50 -9.46 -18.58
CA PRO A 86 2.85 -8.33 -17.76
C PRO A 86 2.66 -8.67 -16.27
N VAL A 87 3.67 -8.41 -15.46
CA VAL A 87 3.70 -8.68 -14.02
C VAL A 87 3.95 -7.38 -13.27
N ASP A 88 3.00 -7.00 -12.43
CA ASP A 88 3.15 -5.87 -11.53
C ASP A 88 4.04 -6.27 -10.34
N THR A 89 5.12 -5.52 -10.12
CA THR A 89 6.16 -5.82 -9.12
C THR A 89 6.02 -4.98 -7.84
N GLY A 90 5.13 -3.99 -7.86
CA GLY A 90 4.80 -3.14 -6.72
C GLY A 90 3.45 -2.45 -6.95
N PHE A 91 2.81 -2.00 -5.87
CA PHE A 91 1.49 -1.33 -5.91
C PHE A 91 0.41 -2.07 -6.73
N MET A 92 0.07 -3.31 -6.39
CA MET A 92 -0.75 -4.16 -7.26
C MET A 92 -2.27 -3.97 -7.16
N VAL A 93 -2.78 -3.45 -6.02
CA VAL A 93 -4.21 -3.49 -5.70
C VAL A 93 -4.70 -2.21 -5.03
N PHE A 94 -5.98 -1.89 -5.22
CA PHE A 94 -6.68 -0.78 -4.57
C PHE A 94 -8.14 -1.18 -4.27
N ASN A 95 -8.88 -0.29 -3.60
CA ASN A 95 -10.32 -0.46 -3.47
C ASN A 95 -11.02 0.91 -3.52
N HIS A 96 -12.30 0.91 -3.88
CA HIS A 96 -13.05 2.16 -4.07
C HIS A 96 -13.24 2.96 -2.78
N GLN A 97 -13.36 2.29 -1.64
CA GLN A 97 -13.64 2.94 -0.37
C GLN A 97 -12.44 3.76 0.14
N ASN A 98 -11.23 3.22 0.03
CA ASN A 98 -10.03 3.85 0.59
C ASN A 98 -9.26 4.69 -0.43
N TYR A 99 -9.52 4.52 -1.72
CA TYR A 99 -8.79 5.19 -2.80
C TYR A 99 -9.71 6.02 -3.70
N PRO A 100 -10.64 6.85 -3.18
CA PRO A 100 -11.62 7.56 -4.00
C PRO A 100 -10.97 8.51 -5.02
N ASN A 101 -9.88 9.18 -4.64
CA ASN A 101 -9.14 10.08 -5.53
C ASN A 101 -8.46 9.31 -6.67
N LEU A 102 -7.88 8.14 -6.38
CA LEU A 102 -7.24 7.30 -7.38
C LEU A 102 -8.27 6.73 -8.36
N VAL A 103 -9.42 6.29 -7.86
CA VAL A 103 -10.54 5.80 -8.68
C VAL A 103 -11.10 6.90 -9.56
N GLY A 104 -11.27 8.11 -9.01
CA GLY A 104 -11.66 9.28 -9.78
C GLY A 104 -10.67 9.59 -10.91
N LEU A 105 -9.38 9.52 -10.61
CA LEU A 105 -8.31 9.69 -11.59
C LEU A 105 -8.37 8.61 -12.69
N PHE A 106 -8.51 7.33 -12.32
CA PHE A 106 -8.63 6.24 -13.30
C PHE A 106 -9.84 6.43 -14.21
N LYS A 107 -10.99 6.80 -13.65
CA LYS A 107 -12.20 7.09 -14.40
C LYS A 107 -11.99 8.23 -15.40
N GLU A 108 -11.36 9.32 -14.95
CA GLU A 108 -11.08 10.47 -15.80
C GLU A 108 -10.10 10.12 -16.94
N LEU A 109 -9.15 9.23 -16.68
CA LEU A 109 -8.17 8.77 -17.65
C LEU A 109 -8.65 7.60 -18.50
N GLY A 110 -9.88 7.11 -18.30
CA GLY A 110 -10.43 5.94 -18.99
C GLY A 110 -9.64 4.66 -18.74
N VAL A 111 -9.05 4.50 -17.55
CA VAL A 111 -8.32 3.29 -17.15
C VAL A 111 -9.31 2.24 -16.67
N GLU A 112 -9.31 1.08 -17.32
CA GLU A 112 -10.13 -0.06 -16.92
C GLU A 112 -9.58 -0.73 -15.66
N GLU A 113 -10.49 -1.16 -14.79
CA GLU A 113 -10.20 -1.90 -13.57
C GLU A 113 -10.65 -3.36 -13.71
N GLU A 114 -9.93 -4.25 -13.03
CA GLU A 114 -10.20 -5.67 -12.96
C GLU A 114 -10.42 -6.09 -11.51
N SER A 115 -11.33 -7.02 -11.29
CA SER A 115 -11.56 -7.58 -9.95
C SER A 115 -10.51 -8.63 -9.61
N THR A 116 -9.95 -8.56 -8.41
CA THR A 116 -8.94 -9.51 -7.93
C THR A 116 -9.36 -10.16 -6.62
N ASP A 117 -9.04 -11.45 -6.50
CA ASP A 117 -9.23 -12.21 -5.27
C ASP A 117 -8.03 -11.98 -4.34
N MET A 118 -8.30 -11.39 -3.18
CA MET A 118 -7.30 -11.15 -2.13
C MET A 118 -7.25 -12.29 -1.11
N SER A 119 -7.50 -13.52 -1.56
CA SER A 119 -7.35 -14.68 -0.71
C SER A 119 -5.91 -14.82 -0.21
N PHE A 120 -5.78 -15.33 1.01
CA PHE A 120 -4.53 -15.44 1.72
C PHE A 120 -4.35 -16.87 2.20
N ALA A 121 -3.11 -17.37 2.17
CA ALA A 121 -2.78 -18.69 2.68
C ALA A 121 -1.44 -18.65 3.41
N VAL A 122 -1.33 -19.48 4.44
CA VAL A 122 -0.12 -19.67 5.24
C VAL A 122 0.26 -21.13 5.16
N SER A 123 1.52 -21.41 4.85
CA SER A 123 2.15 -22.72 5.01
C SER A 123 3.41 -22.56 5.83
N LEU A 124 3.50 -23.29 6.94
CA LEU A 124 4.61 -23.22 7.90
C LEU A 124 5.21 -24.60 8.12
N ASP A 125 6.49 -24.60 8.52
CA ASP A 125 7.22 -25.79 8.98
C ASP A 125 7.14 -26.94 7.96
N GLY A 126 7.35 -26.63 6.67
CA GLY A 126 7.28 -27.61 5.58
C GLY A 126 5.88 -28.16 5.29
N GLY A 127 4.82 -27.39 5.61
CA GLY A 127 3.43 -27.80 5.43
C GLY A 127 2.84 -28.55 6.63
N ALA A 128 3.55 -28.60 7.77
CA ALA A 128 3.02 -29.17 9.00
C ALA A 128 1.82 -28.38 9.55
N PHE A 129 1.72 -27.10 9.20
CA PHE A 129 0.58 -26.23 9.49
C PHE A 129 0.22 -25.41 8.25
N GLU A 130 -0.99 -25.62 7.71
CA GLU A 130 -1.47 -24.88 6.54
C GLU A 130 -2.95 -24.51 6.67
N TRP A 131 -3.28 -23.28 6.30
CA TRP A 131 -4.66 -22.82 6.17
C TRP A 131 -4.73 -21.65 5.18
N GLY A 132 -5.93 -21.40 4.65
CA GLY A 132 -6.19 -20.23 3.82
C GLY A 132 -7.60 -19.68 3.97
N SER A 133 -7.82 -18.47 3.46
CA SER A 133 -9.08 -17.73 3.61
C SER A 133 -10.09 -17.94 2.47
N ALA A 134 -9.69 -18.57 1.36
CA ALA A 134 -10.52 -18.70 0.16
C ALA A 134 -11.82 -19.50 0.37
N SER A 135 -11.82 -20.49 1.28
CA SER A 135 -12.98 -21.34 1.55
C SER A 135 -12.80 -22.10 2.86
N VAL A 136 -13.86 -22.78 3.34
CA VAL A 136 -13.75 -23.70 4.49
C VAL A 136 -12.78 -24.85 4.21
N ALA A 137 -12.73 -25.33 2.96
CA ALA A 137 -11.77 -26.34 2.54
C ALA A 137 -10.32 -25.82 2.62
N ALA A 138 -10.08 -24.55 2.26
CA ALA A 138 -8.79 -23.91 2.42
C ALA A 138 -8.45 -23.66 3.91
N LEU A 139 -9.44 -23.28 4.72
CA LEU A 139 -9.26 -23.07 6.16
C LEU A 139 -8.78 -24.35 6.86
N LEU A 140 -9.29 -25.51 6.43
CA LEU A 140 -8.88 -26.83 6.89
C LEU A 140 -8.01 -27.57 5.86
N ALA A 141 -7.20 -26.84 5.08
CA ALA A 141 -6.28 -27.41 4.08
C ALA A 141 -5.45 -28.55 4.69
N ARG A 142 -4.97 -28.36 5.93
CA ARG A 142 -4.53 -29.45 6.80
C ARG A 142 -5.63 -29.85 7.78
N ARG A 143 -6.28 -30.99 7.53
CA ARG A 143 -7.35 -31.53 8.39
C ARG A 143 -6.92 -31.73 9.85
N THR A 144 -5.64 -32.02 10.09
CA THR A 144 -5.08 -32.14 11.45
C THR A 144 -5.15 -30.84 12.25
N ASN A 145 -5.30 -29.68 11.61
CA ASN A 145 -5.55 -28.40 12.30
C ASN A 145 -6.85 -28.42 13.09
N ALA A 146 -7.87 -29.14 12.64
CA ALA A 146 -9.15 -29.25 13.37
C ALA A 146 -8.97 -29.91 14.75
N LEU A 147 -7.92 -30.72 14.93
CA LEU A 147 -7.60 -31.37 16.20
C LEU A 147 -6.69 -30.52 17.09
N ARG A 148 -6.22 -29.35 16.63
CA ARG A 148 -5.28 -28.48 17.35
C ARG A 148 -6.03 -27.39 18.12
N PRO A 149 -6.03 -27.38 19.46
CA PRO A 149 -6.67 -26.31 20.23
C PRO A 149 -6.13 -24.91 19.90
N SER A 150 -4.83 -24.82 19.60
CA SER A 150 -4.18 -23.57 19.19
C SER A 150 -4.74 -23.00 17.88
N PHE A 151 -5.22 -23.85 16.97
CA PHE A 151 -5.84 -23.41 15.71
C PHE A 151 -7.17 -22.72 15.97
N TRP A 152 -8.03 -23.32 16.78
CA TRP A 152 -9.29 -22.69 17.18
C TRP A 152 -9.06 -21.43 18.02
N ARG A 153 -8.04 -21.43 18.87
CA ARG A 153 -7.65 -20.23 19.61
C ARG A 153 -7.20 -19.09 18.69
N MET A 154 -6.40 -19.40 17.66
CA MET A 154 -6.02 -18.44 16.62
C MET A 154 -7.25 -17.84 15.93
N LEU A 155 -8.22 -18.67 15.52
CA LEU A 155 -9.45 -18.19 14.87
C LEU A 155 -10.31 -17.32 15.79
N ALA A 156 -10.44 -17.71 17.07
CA ALA A 156 -11.16 -16.91 18.06
C ALA A 156 -10.48 -15.56 18.31
N ASP A 157 -9.15 -15.55 18.44
CA ASP A 157 -8.36 -14.33 18.60
C ASP A 157 -8.40 -13.45 17.33
N MET A 158 -8.45 -14.05 16.14
CA MET A 158 -8.66 -13.32 14.88
C MET A 158 -10.00 -12.59 14.87
N ALA A 159 -11.10 -13.30 15.15
CA ALA A 159 -12.42 -12.68 15.26
C ALA A 159 -12.47 -11.60 16.35
N ARG A 160 -11.78 -11.83 17.48
CA ARG A 160 -11.66 -10.84 18.57
C ARG A 160 -10.88 -9.61 18.13
N PHE A 161 -9.73 -9.77 17.48
CA PHE A 161 -8.91 -8.69 16.95
C PHE A 161 -9.71 -7.81 15.99
N ASN A 162 -10.46 -8.45 15.10
CA ASN A 162 -11.32 -7.78 14.13
C ASN A 162 -12.39 -6.90 14.77
N ARG A 163 -12.92 -7.32 15.93
CA ARG A 163 -13.94 -6.58 16.67
C ARG A 163 -13.35 -5.48 17.56
N GLU A 164 -12.23 -5.75 18.24
CA GLU A 164 -11.73 -4.92 19.35
C GLU A 164 -10.63 -3.96 18.92
N ALA A 165 -9.79 -4.33 17.95
CA ALA A 165 -8.66 -3.51 17.53
C ALA A 165 -9.06 -2.13 16.98
N PRO A 166 -10.14 -1.96 16.19
CA PRO A 166 -10.56 -0.66 15.69
C PRO A 166 -10.88 0.38 16.78
N ALA A 167 -11.17 -0.05 18.02
CA ALA A 167 -11.38 0.87 19.14
C ALA A 167 -10.13 1.72 19.44
N LEU A 168 -8.93 1.25 19.08
CA LEU A 168 -7.70 2.04 19.19
C LEU A 168 -7.74 3.30 18.31
N LEU A 169 -8.45 3.25 17.17
CA LEU A 169 -8.57 4.37 16.23
C LEU A 169 -9.46 5.50 16.77
N GLN A 170 -10.32 5.19 17.74
CA GLN A 170 -11.29 6.12 18.33
C GLN A 170 -10.74 6.85 19.57
N LEU A 171 -9.51 6.54 19.98
CA LEU A 171 -8.86 7.23 21.08
C LEU A 171 -8.38 8.62 20.63
N ASP A 172 -8.13 9.51 21.59
CA ASP A 172 -7.47 10.78 21.32
C ASP A 172 -6.07 10.57 20.74
N ASP A 173 -5.59 11.50 19.92
CA ASP A 173 -4.29 11.37 19.23
C ASP A 173 -3.11 11.29 20.19
N GLU A 174 -3.20 11.98 21.33
CA GLU A 174 -2.18 11.96 22.38
C GLU A 174 -2.29 10.75 23.33
N ASP A 175 -3.24 9.83 23.11
CA ASP A 175 -3.38 8.65 23.96
C ASP A 175 -2.15 7.75 23.83
N PRO A 176 -1.44 7.43 24.93
CA PRO A 176 -0.20 6.65 24.89
C PRO A 176 -0.37 5.24 24.31
N ARG A 177 -1.61 4.72 24.24
CA ARG A 177 -1.91 3.44 23.58
C ARG A 177 -1.67 3.50 22.07
N LYS A 178 -1.80 4.67 21.44
CA LYS A 178 -1.52 4.84 20.01
C LYS A 178 -0.03 4.70 19.67
N ALA A 179 0.87 4.89 20.65
CA ALA A 179 2.31 4.72 20.51
C ALA A 179 2.80 3.28 20.71
N MET A 180 1.93 2.33 21.05
CA MET A 180 2.34 0.94 21.28
C MET A 180 2.81 0.25 20.00
N THR A 181 3.81 -0.60 20.15
CA THR A 181 4.17 -1.59 19.13
C THR A 181 3.11 -2.67 19.01
N VAL A 182 3.10 -3.40 17.90
CA VAL A 182 2.26 -4.59 17.69
C VAL A 182 2.45 -5.58 18.84
N GLY A 183 3.70 -5.88 19.21
CA GLY A 183 4.00 -6.82 20.29
C GLY A 183 3.46 -6.39 21.65
N GLU A 184 3.55 -5.10 21.99
CA GLU A 184 2.97 -4.55 23.21
C GLU A 184 1.45 -4.61 23.21
N TYR A 185 0.82 -4.24 22.09
CA TYR A 185 -0.62 -4.33 21.94
C TYR A 185 -1.11 -5.77 22.14
N LEU A 186 -0.45 -6.76 21.53
CA LEU A 186 -0.85 -8.17 21.65
C LEU A 186 -0.71 -8.68 23.09
N ARG A 187 0.39 -8.34 23.76
CA ARG A 187 0.65 -8.73 25.15
C ARG A 187 -0.36 -8.10 26.11
N ARG A 188 -0.60 -6.79 25.97
CA ARG A 188 -1.54 -6.02 26.81
C ARG A 188 -2.97 -6.57 26.72
N ASN A 189 -3.39 -6.97 25.53
CA ASN A 189 -4.74 -7.48 25.27
C ASN A 189 -4.84 -9.01 25.32
N ASN A 190 -3.80 -9.69 25.80
CA ASN A 190 -3.76 -11.14 26.00
C ASN A 190 -4.16 -11.93 24.74
N TYR A 191 -3.55 -11.60 23.59
CA TYR A 191 -3.65 -12.39 22.37
C TYR A 191 -2.72 -13.59 22.42
N SER A 192 -3.17 -14.74 21.89
CA SER A 192 -2.37 -15.96 21.92
C SER A 192 -1.15 -15.88 21.01
N ALA A 193 -0.09 -16.60 21.38
CA ALA A 193 1.06 -16.80 20.51
C ALA A 193 0.68 -17.48 19.18
N ALA A 194 -0.37 -18.32 19.20
CA ALA A 194 -0.91 -18.95 17.99
C ALA A 194 -1.48 -17.91 17.01
N PHE A 195 -2.25 -16.93 17.51
CA PHE A 195 -2.74 -15.82 16.69
C PHE A 195 -1.60 -15.02 16.04
N ALA A 196 -0.60 -14.65 16.84
CA ALA A 196 0.57 -13.92 16.33
C ALA A 196 1.32 -14.74 15.26
N ARG A 197 1.72 -15.97 15.59
CA ARG A 197 2.56 -16.82 14.74
C ARG A 197 1.88 -17.29 13.46
N TYR A 198 0.60 -17.65 13.53
CA TYR A 198 -0.08 -18.37 12.44
C TYR A 198 -0.93 -17.49 11.55
N TYR A 199 -1.23 -16.25 11.96
CA TYR A 199 -2.03 -15.31 11.17
C TYR A 199 -1.38 -13.94 11.08
N LEU A 200 -1.23 -13.24 12.21
CA LEU A 200 -0.94 -11.81 12.18
C LEU A 200 0.46 -11.52 11.62
N VAL A 201 1.47 -12.24 12.10
CA VAL A 201 2.86 -12.07 11.63
C VAL A 201 3.01 -12.47 10.17
N PRO A 202 2.56 -13.65 9.70
CA PRO A 202 2.61 -14.00 8.28
C PRO A 202 1.89 -12.99 7.37
N MET A 203 0.71 -12.52 7.78
CA MET A 203 -0.06 -11.53 7.02
C MET A 203 0.70 -10.20 6.89
N ALA A 204 1.16 -9.66 8.03
CA ALA A 204 1.90 -8.40 8.03
C ALA A 204 3.25 -8.51 7.31
N ALA A 205 3.98 -9.61 7.51
CA ALA A 205 5.23 -9.88 6.80
C ALA A 205 5.04 -9.84 5.28
N ALA A 206 3.96 -10.44 4.77
CA ALA A 206 3.63 -10.43 3.34
C ALA A 206 3.26 -9.02 2.83
N LEU A 207 2.51 -8.24 3.62
CA LEU A 207 2.08 -6.89 3.22
C LEU A 207 3.22 -5.86 3.21
N TRP A 208 4.11 -5.94 4.21
CA TRP A 208 5.19 -4.96 4.41
C TRP A 208 6.56 -5.48 4.03
N SER A 209 6.64 -6.65 3.38
CA SER A 209 7.92 -7.28 2.96
C SER A 209 8.96 -7.30 4.08
N SER A 210 8.54 -7.69 5.29
CA SER A 210 9.34 -7.62 6.51
C SER A 210 9.51 -8.99 7.15
N SER A 211 10.55 -9.15 7.95
CA SER A 211 10.74 -10.33 8.79
C SER A 211 9.72 -10.37 9.92
N GLY A 212 9.45 -11.57 10.45
CA GLY A 212 8.50 -11.71 11.55
C GLY A 212 8.91 -10.98 12.84
N ALA A 213 10.21 -10.76 13.05
CA ALA A 213 10.72 -9.99 14.19
C ALA A 213 10.44 -8.49 14.02
N GLU A 214 10.59 -7.96 12.81
CA GLU A 214 10.31 -6.55 12.49
C GLU A 214 8.83 -6.21 12.67
N VAL A 215 7.93 -7.09 12.22
CA VAL A 215 6.47 -6.93 12.38
C VAL A 215 6.09 -6.63 13.84
N MET A 216 6.71 -7.33 14.80
CA MET A 216 6.37 -7.16 16.21
C MET A 216 6.77 -5.79 16.77
N GLY A 217 7.73 -5.11 16.13
CA GLY A 217 8.18 -3.76 16.45
C GLY A 217 7.43 -2.65 15.71
N PHE A 218 6.54 -2.98 14.78
CA PHE A 218 5.76 -1.98 14.05
C PHE A 218 4.76 -1.25 14.96
N SER A 219 4.33 -0.06 14.54
CA SER A 219 3.23 0.66 15.17
C SER A 219 1.94 -0.16 15.09
N ALA A 220 1.34 -0.46 16.26
CA ALA A 220 0.06 -1.13 16.33
C ALA A 220 -1.03 -0.27 15.66
N LEU A 221 -0.98 1.06 15.86
CA LEU A 221 -1.92 1.99 15.24
C LEU A 221 -1.89 1.87 13.72
N THR A 222 -0.71 1.96 13.11
CA THR A 222 -0.55 1.90 11.65
C THR A 222 -1.08 0.58 11.09
N MET A 223 -0.73 -0.54 11.72
CA MET A 223 -1.18 -1.87 11.28
C MET A 223 -2.71 -2.03 11.41
N ILE A 224 -3.28 -1.62 12.55
CA ILE A 224 -4.72 -1.70 12.80
C ILE A 224 -5.49 -0.81 11.83
N SER A 225 -5.02 0.44 11.60
CA SER A 225 -5.59 1.33 10.59
C SER A 225 -5.59 0.70 9.21
N PHE A 226 -4.46 0.10 8.80
CA PHE A 226 -4.36 -0.58 7.51
C PHE A 226 -5.36 -1.75 7.40
N PHE A 227 -5.42 -2.61 8.41
CA PHE A 227 -6.30 -3.78 8.40
C PHE A 227 -7.77 -3.38 8.41
N HIS A 228 -8.13 -2.33 9.17
CA HIS A 228 -9.48 -1.78 9.21
C HIS A 228 -9.90 -1.22 7.86
N ASN A 229 -9.05 -0.38 7.26
CA ASN A 229 -9.32 0.21 5.95
C ASN A 229 -9.50 -0.87 4.89
N HIS A 230 -8.63 -1.87 4.84
CA HIS A 230 -8.67 -2.89 3.78
C HIS A 230 -9.66 -4.03 4.05
N SER A 231 -10.53 -3.91 5.05
CA SER A 231 -11.44 -4.97 5.50
C SER A 231 -10.75 -6.32 5.76
N MET A 232 -9.43 -6.33 5.97
CA MET A 232 -8.62 -7.53 6.22
C MET A 232 -8.97 -8.21 7.55
N LEU A 233 -9.84 -7.55 8.30
CA LEU A 233 -10.50 -8.03 9.50
C LEU A 233 -11.76 -8.88 9.21
N GLN A 234 -12.06 -9.26 7.96
CA GLN A 234 -13.21 -10.09 7.60
C GLN A 234 -12.80 -11.32 6.77
N VAL A 235 -13.54 -12.44 6.88
CA VAL A 235 -13.21 -13.75 6.27
C VAL A 235 -13.48 -13.81 4.74
N ARG A 236 -13.80 -12.69 4.08
CA ARG A 236 -13.84 -12.61 2.61
C ARG A 236 -13.38 -11.23 2.18
N LEU A 237 -12.40 -11.19 1.29
CA LEU A 237 -11.90 -9.96 0.68
C LEU A 237 -12.07 -10.05 -0.83
N ARG A 238 -12.68 -9.02 -1.41
CA ARG A 238 -12.58 -8.73 -2.85
C ARG A 238 -11.93 -7.37 -2.96
N ALA A 239 -10.85 -7.26 -3.71
CA ALA A 239 -10.25 -5.99 -4.06
C ALA A 239 -10.30 -5.81 -5.58
N LEU A 240 -9.90 -4.64 -6.04
CA LEU A 240 -9.74 -4.37 -7.46
C LEU A 240 -8.26 -4.14 -7.74
N SER A 241 -7.85 -4.46 -8.95
CA SER A 241 -6.52 -4.19 -9.49
C SER A 241 -6.71 -3.54 -10.86
N ALA A 242 -5.82 -2.65 -11.26
CA ALA A 242 -5.79 -2.13 -12.63
C ALA A 242 -4.36 -2.33 -13.14
N PRO A 243 -4.15 -2.75 -14.40
CA PRO A 243 -2.80 -2.97 -14.89
C PRO A 243 -1.96 -1.69 -14.79
N LEU A 244 -0.91 -1.70 -13.97
CA LEU A 244 -0.23 -0.45 -13.58
C LEU A 244 0.43 0.27 -14.75
N ARG A 245 0.97 -0.48 -15.72
CA ARG A 245 1.47 0.07 -16.98
C ARG A 245 0.42 0.91 -17.73
N VAL A 246 -0.84 0.50 -17.71
CA VAL A 246 -1.92 1.22 -18.41
C VAL A 246 -2.15 2.55 -17.71
N TRP A 247 -2.18 2.53 -16.39
CA TRP A 247 -2.34 3.74 -15.61
C TRP A 247 -1.15 4.71 -15.73
N VAL A 248 0.09 4.26 -15.55
CA VAL A 248 1.30 5.10 -15.71
C VAL A 248 1.34 5.69 -17.12
N ARG A 249 1.08 4.88 -18.16
CA ARG A 249 1.03 5.36 -19.55
C ARG A 249 -0.11 6.35 -19.77
N SER A 250 -1.28 6.16 -19.16
CA SER A 250 -2.40 7.10 -19.27
C SER A 250 -2.10 8.42 -18.57
N LEU A 251 -1.47 8.39 -17.39
CA LEU A 251 -0.98 9.60 -16.72
C LEU A 251 0.10 10.30 -17.52
N LEU A 252 1.10 9.57 -18.03
CA LEU A 252 2.13 10.14 -18.88
C LEU A 252 1.55 10.73 -20.16
N ARG A 253 0.58 10.06 -20.80
CA ARG A 253 -0.08 10.59 -21.99
C ARG A 253 -0.88 11.85 -21.67
N ALA A 254 -1.64 11.85 -20.58
CA ALA A 254 -2.42 13.00 -20.16
C ALA A 254 -1.52 14.17 -19.74
N ALA A 255 -0.43 13.90 -19.03
CA ALA A 255 0.57 14.91 -18.69
C ALA A 255 1.26 15.44 -19.95
N ARG A 256 1.72 14.58 -20.88
CA ARG A 256 2.37 14.99 -22.14
C ARG A 256 1.44 15.69 -23.12
N ALA A 257 0.15 15.39 -23.13
CA ALA A 257 -0.83 16.11 -23.95
C ALA A 257 -0.96 17.57 -23.50
N CYS A 258 -0.59 17.87 -22.26
CA CYS A 258 -0.65 19.20 -21.67
C CYS A 258 0.74 19.84 -21.44
N ILE A 259 1.82 19.05 -21.42
CA ILE A 259 3.21 19.49 -21.29
C ILE A 259 3.84 19.52 -22.68
N ALA A 260 4.15 20.72 -23.18
CA ALA A 260 4.84 20.87 -24.46
C ALA A 260 6.16 20.07 -24.48
N PRO A 261 6.49 19.36 -25.57
CA PRO A 261 7.79 18.72 -25.68
C PRO A 261 8.89 19.80 -25.65
N ALA A 262 9.97 19.51 -24.93
CA ALA A 262 11.18 20.33 -24.90
C ALA A 262 11.82 20.45 -26.30
#